data_AF-A0A538TDW9-F1
#
_entry.id   AF-A0A538TDW9-F1
#
_cell.length_a   1.000
_cell.length_b   1.000
_cell.length_c   1.000
_cell.angle_alpha   90.00
_cell.angle_beta   90.00
_cell.angle_gamma   90.00
#
_symmetry.space_group_name_H-M   'P 1'
#
loop_
_entity.id
_entity.type
_entity.pdbx_description
1 polymer ?
#
loop_
_entity_poly.entity_id
_entity_poly.type
_entity_poly.pdbx_seq_one_letter_code
_entity_poly.pdbx_strand_id
1 'polypeptide(L)'
;MIRIGGTTYRARSTVFLGLMVAWALGATTSSAAAKGRSAPVGKTYTWSFQSDTLGQKPAHTMAFGGTWQVSEDSTRLASGDSTALAPSSRVLSQSEDSDGITYHYLTFTRPLLEDLDASVRFRIRSGEIDPSAGLLFQMDPKGTSGYLVRVSGKTGELMFHYLLYGKRRDVKFAKIGALEPGKWHTIAISRRKSVTKVLFDGKEAM
;
A
#
# COMPACT_ATOMS: atom_id res chain seq x y z
N MET A 1 10.61 -0.84 -4.31
CA MET A 1 10.82 0.19 -3.27
C MET A 1 9.51 0.93 -3.07
N ILE A 2 8.98 0.92 -1.84
CA ILE A 2 7.81 1.71 -1.46
C ILE A 2 8.32 2.87 -0.58
N ARG A 3 7.91 4.12 -0.82
CA ARG A 3 8.29 5.30 -0.02
C ARG A 3 7.05 6.02 0.48
N ILE A 4 6.95 6.33 1.79
CA ILE A 4 5.79 7.07 2.35
C ILE A 4 6.20 8.23 3.28
N GLY A 5 5.71 9.47 3.07
CA GLY A 5 5.93 10.65 3.95
C GLY A 5 4.64 11.42 4.33
N GLY A 6 4.60 12.19 5.43
CA GLY A 6 3.40 12.93 5.89
C GLY A 6 3.66 14.29 6.53
N THR A 7 2.67 15.22 6.49
CA THR A 7 2.77 16.63 6.96
C THR A 7 1.43 17.13 7.52
N THR A 8 1.35 17.73 8.73
CA THR A 8 0.26 18.69 9.09
C THR A 8 0.56 19.66 10.24
N TYR A 9 -0.14 20.81 10.19
CA TYR A 9 -0.16 21.97 11.09
C TYR A 9 -1.16 21.81 12.27
N ARG A 10 -0.89 22.48 13.41
CA ARG A 10 -1.74 22.43 14.63
C ARG A 10 -2.92 23.40 14.60
N ALA A 11 -4.14 22.90 14.83
CA ALA A 11 -5.27 23.70 15.30
C ALA A 11 -5.33 23.63 16.84
N ARG A 12 -5.43 24.79 17.50
CA ARG A 12 -5.61 24.90 18.96
C ARG A 12 -7.11 24.82 19.29
N SER A 13 -7.46 24.04 20.31
CA SER A 13 -8.78 24.13 20.95
C SER A 13 -8.60 24.07 22.46
N THR A 14 -9.09 25.13 23.12
CA THR A 14 -9.17 25.36 24.56
C THR A 14 -10.56 24.93 25.02
N VAL A 15 -10.70 24.05 26.01
CA VAL A 15 -11.96 23.90 26.78
C VAL A 15 -11.65 23.53 28.23
N PHE A 16 -12.56 23.99 29.09
CA PHE A 16 -12.55 24.31 30.52
C PHE A 16 -12.39 23.17 31.54
N LEU A 17 -11.96 23.60 32.72
CA LEU A 17 -11.82 22.93 34.01
C LEU A 17 -13.18 22.62 34.66
N GLY A 18 -13.36 21.41 35.18
CA GLY A 18 -14.46 21.03 36.07
C GLY A 18 -14.03 19.91 37.00
N LEU A 19 -13.90 20.22 38.29
CA LEU A 19 -13.46 19.32 39.35
C LEU A 19 -14.67 18.55 39.93
N MET A 20 -14.62 17.22 39.95
CA MET A 20 -15.42 16.39 40.87
C MET A 20 -14.56 15.27 41.45
N VAL A 21 -14.58 15.18 42.77
CA VAL A 21 -13.93 14.16 43.59
C VAL A 21 -14.95 13.08 43.91
N ALA A 22 -14.63 11.82 43.59
CA ALA A 22 -15.28 10.65 44.19
C ALA A 22 -14.29 9.46 44.19
N TRP A 23 -14.04 8.91 45.38
CA TRP A 23 -13.30 7.67 45.62
C TRP A 23 -14.30 6.55 45.94
N ALA A 24 -14.32 5.47 45.15
CA ALA A 24 -14.58 4.11 45.63
C ALA A 24 -14.17 3.09 44.55
N LEU A 25 -13.41 2.08 45.00
CA LEU A 25 -12.81 1.01 44.23
C LEU A 25 -13.84 0.17 43.47
N GLY A 26 -13.61 0.04 42.17
CA GLY A 26 -14.19 -0.99 41.31
C GLY A 26 -13.42 -0.94 40.00
N ALA A 27 -12.42 -1.81 39.85
CA ALA A 27 -11.58 -1.86 38.67
C ALA A 27 -12.40 -2.37 37.48
N THR A 28 -13.17 -1.48 36.86
CA THR A 28 -13.66 -1.66 35.51
C THR A 28 -12.44 -1.64 34.60
N THR A 29 -12.06 -2.79 34.04
CA THR A 29 -11.18 -2.85 32.88
C THR A 29 -11.89 -2.16 31.72
N SER A 30 -11.75 -0.84 31.66
CA SER A 30 -12.01 -0.07 30.45
C SER A 30 -10.94 -0.51 29.46
N SER A 31 -11.28 -1.50 28.63
CA SER A 31 -10.54 -1.80 27.41
C SER A 31 -10.74 -0.61 26.47
N ALA A 32 -10.00 0.47 26.74
CA ALA A 32 -9.79 1.52 25.77
C ALA A 32 -9.21 0.85 24.52
N ALA A 33 -10.05 0.72 23.48
CA ALA A 33 -9.62 0.30 22.16
C ALA A 33 -8.35 1.09 21.84
N ALA A 34 -7.23 0.38 21.68
CA ALA A 34 -5.96 0.97 21.31
C ALA A 34 -6.15 1.67 19.96
N LYS A 35 -6.50 2.96 19.99
CA LYS A 35 -6.48 3.84 18.82
C LYS A 35 -5.02 3.82 18.35
N GLY A 36 -4.78 3.12 17.24
CA GLY A 36 -3.46 3.00 16.65
C GLY A 36 -2.83 4.39 16.54
N ARG A 37 -1.71 4.59 17.23
CA ARG A 37 -1.03 5.88 17.27
C ARG A 37 -0.56 6.20 15.86
N SER A 38 -1.08 7.27 15.28
CA SER A 38 -0.64 7.79 13.97
C SER A 38 0.86 8.10 14.04
N ALA A 39 1.57 7.82 12.95
CA ALA A 39 3.02 7.96 12.92
C ALA A 39 3.49 9.44 13.00
N PRO A 40 4.72 9.70 13.49
CA PRO A 40 5.26 11.05 13.58
C PRO A 40 5.38 11.73 12.21
N VAL A 41 5.06 13.02 12.18
CA VAL A 41 5.13 13.90 10.99
C VAL A 41 6.56 13.95 10.43
N GLY A 42 6.69 14.05 9.11
CA GLY A 42 7.96 14.22 8.40
C GLY A 42 8.81 12.95 8.26
N LYS A 43 8.37 11.81 8.81
CA LYS A 43 9.09 10.54 8.65
C LYS A 43 8.81 9.93 7.29
N THR A 44 9.90 9.50 6.64
CA THR A 44 9.84 8.67 5.44
C THR A 44 10.02 7.20 5.81
N TYR A 45 9.13 6.34 5.34
CA TYR A 45 9.23 4.89 5.50
C TYR A 45 9.55 4.25 4.15
N THR A 46 10.52 3.33 4.15
CA THR A 46 10.98 2.66 2.93
C THR A 46 10.99 1.15 3.12
N TRP A 47 10.35 0.43 2.19
CA TRP A 47 10.44 -1.03 2.11
C TRP A 47 11.22 -1.44 0.85
N SER A 48 12.39 -2.04 1.07
CA SER A 48 13.31 -2.49 0.02
C SER A 48 13.39 -3.99 -0.15
N PHE A 49 12.92 -4.78 0.82
CA PHE A 49 12.95 -6.26 0.86
C PHE A 49 14.34 -6.90 0.83
N GLN A 50 15.42 -6.12 0.87
CA GLN A 50 16.78 -6.66 0.74
C GLN A 50 17.21 -7.54 1.93
N SER A 51 16.66 -7.25 3.11
CA SER A 51 16.90 -8.02 4.33
C SER A 51 15.87 -9.12 4.60
N ASP A 52 14.80 -9.21 3.80
CA ASP A 52 13.74 -10.19 4.00
C ASP A 52 14.13 -11.56 3.42
N THR A 53 13.69 -12.64 4.06
CA THR A 53 13.98 -14.03 3.66
C THR A 53 13.35 -14.39 2.32
N LEU A 54 14.13 -14.98 1.41
CA LEU A 54 13.64 -15.46 0.11
C LEU A 54 12.56 -16.55 0.29
N GLY A 55 11.57 -16.55 -0.60
CA GLY A 55 10.43 -17.49 -0.56
C GLY A 55 9.44 -17.23 0.57
N GLN A 56 9.67 -16.22 1.41
CA GLN A 56 8.81 -15.89 2.55
C GLN A 56 8.11 -14.55 2.33
N LYS A 57 6.93 -14.40 2.94
CA LYS A 57 6.23 -13.11 3.02
C LYS A 57 7.03 -12.16 3.93
N PRO A 58 7.15 -10.85 3.61
CA PRO A 58 7.84 -9.89 4.47
C PRO A 58 7.28 -9.85 5.89
N ALA A 59 8.13 -9.56 6.87
CA ALA A 59 7.71 -9.42 8.26
C ALA A 59 6.71 -8.26 8.44
N HIS A 60 5.88 -8.34 9.50
CA HIS A 60 4.91 -7.29 9.87
C HIS A 60 3.86 -6.95 8.80
N THR A 61 3.58 -7.90 7.91
CA THR A 61 2.55 -7.78 6.87
C THR A 61 1.38 -8.71 7.12
N MET A 62 0.20 -8.31 6.66
CA MET A 62 -0.99 -9.15 6.58
C MET A 62 -1.34 -9.33 5.10
N ALA A 63 -1.54 -10.58 4.68
CA ALA A 63 -1.95 -10.92 3.32
C ALA A 63 -3.44 -11.26 3.32
N PHE A 64 -4.15 -10.74 2.32
CA PHE A 64 -5.55 -11.00 2.05
C PHE A 64 -5.64 -11.55 0.63
N GLY A 65 -5.58 -12.88 0.52
CA GLY A 65 -5.51 -13.57 -0.76
C GLY A 65 -4.13 -13.55 -1.42
N GLY A 66 -3.96 -14.46 -2.38
CA GLY A 66 -2.76 -14.62 -3.19
C GLY A 66 -1.56 -15.15 -2.41
N THR A 67 -0.56 -15.62 -3.15
CA THR A 67 0.72 -16.03 -2.58
C THR A 67 1.69 -14.85 -2.68
N TRP A 68 2.19 -14.41 -1.53
CA TRP A 68 3.11 -13.29 -1.42
C TRP A 68 4.46 -13.76 -0.90
N GLN A 69 5.52 -13.54 -1.68
CA GLN A 69 6.86 -13.97 -1.32
C GLN A 69 7.93 -13.00 -1.81
N VAL A 70 9.01 -12.88 -1.05
CA VAL A 70 10.22 -12.19 -1.50
C VAL A 70 10.97 -13.09 -2.46
N SER A 71 11.29 -12.55 -3.63
CA SER A 71 11.94 -13.24 -4.74
C SER A 71 13.12 -12.43 -5.25
N GLU A 72 14.02 -13.07 -5.97
CA GLU A 72 15.09 -12.35 -6.67
C GLU A 72 14.57 -11.67 -7.93
N ASP A 73 15.12 -10.50 -8.21
CA ASP A 73 14.83 -9.78 -9.42
C ASP A 73 15.52 -10.43 -10.63
N SER A 74 14.73 -11.21 -11.37
CA SER A 74 15.20 -11.90 -12.57
C SER A 74 15.37 -11.02 -13.82
N THR A 75 15.12 -9.69 -13.79
CA THR A 75 15.34 -8.86 -15.01
C THR A 75 16.79 -8.84 -15.48
N ARG A 76 17.73 -9.15 -14.58
CA ARG A 76 19.14 -9.26 -14.93
C ARG A 76 19.47 -10.51 -15.76
N LEU A 77 18.74 -11.61 -15.55
CA LEU A 77 18.95 -12.85 -16.31
C LEU A 77 18.54 -12.69 -17.77
N ALA A 78 17.63 -11.76 -18.07
CA ALA A 78 17.20 -11.45 -19.43
C ALA A 78 18.18 -10.52 -20.18
N SER A 79 19.08 -9.81 -19.49
CA SER A 79 20.00 -8.83 -20.10
C SER A 79 21.40 -9.37 -20.40
N GLY A 80 21.67 -10.68 -20.22
CA GLY A 80 22.93 -11.34 -20.61
C GLY A 80 24.19 -10.97 -19.80
N ASP A 81 24.15 -9.92 -18.98
CA ASP A 81 25.30 -9.44 -18.19
C ASP A 81 25.51 -10.22 -16.87
N SER A 82 26.24 -11.33 -17.00
CA SER A 82 26.61 -12.24 -15.90
C SER A 82 27.86 -11.84 -15.10
N THR A 83 28.50 -10.69 -15.37
CA THR A 83 29.88 -10.39 -14.92
C THR A 83 30.04 -9.38 -13.77
N ALA A 84 29.00 -9.05 -13.01
CA ALA A 84 29.17 -8.24 -11.80
C ALA A 84 28.51 -8.86 -10.57
N LEU A 85 29.31 -9.16 -9.55
CA LEU A 85 28.95 -9.60 -8.19
C LEU A 85 28.10 -8.57 -7.39
N ALA A 86 27.21 -7.82 -8.04
CA ALA A 86 26.23 -6.99 -7.36
C ALA A 86 25.13 -7.88 -6.75
N PRO A 87 24.71 -7.63 -5.50
CA PRO A 87 23.71 -8.47 -4.83
C PRO A 87 22.42 -8.55 -5.66
N SER A 88 21.88 -9.76 -5.80
CA SER A 88 20.56 -10.00 -6.41
C SER A 88 19.53 -9.14 -5.70
N SER A 89 18.95 -8.17 -6.41
CA SER A 89 17.95 -7.28 -5.82
C SER A 89 16.71 -8.08 -5.44
N ARG A 90 16.30 -8.03 -4.18
CA ARG A 90 15.09 -8.70 -3.72
C ARG A 90 13.84 -7.86 -3.98
N VAL A 91 12.76 -8.50 -4.40
CA VAL A 91 11.47 -7.87 -4.69
C VAL A 91 10.33 -8.68 -4.10
N LEU A 92 9.27 -8.00 -3.65
CA LEU A 92 8.03 -8.67 -3.30
C LEU A 92 7.31 -9.11 -4.58
N SER A 93 6.99 -10.39 -4.67
CA SER A 93 6.23 -10.98 -5.75
C SER A 93 4.88 -11.46 -5.23
N GLN A 94 3.88 -11.31 -6.10
CA GLN A 94 2.55 -11.87 -5.92
C GLN A 94 2.29 -12.84 -7.06
N SER A 95 1.71 -13.99 -6.73
CA SER A 95 1.30 -15.01 -7.69
C SER A 95 0.00 -15.65 -7.22
N GLU A 96 -0.83 -16.04 -8.17
CA GLU A 96 -2.13 -16.64 -7.93
C GLU A 96 -2.63 -17.33 -9.21
N ASP A 97 -3.57 -18.25 -9.04
CA ASP A 97 -4.20 -19.06 -10.08
C ASP A 97 -5.75 -18.96 -10.04
N SER A 98 -6.28 -17.94 -9.38
CA SER A 98 -7.72 -17.71 -9.25
C SER A 98 -8.34 -17.15 -10.53
N ASP A 99 -9.67 -17.20 -10.57
CA ASP A 99 -10.54 -16.71 -11.64
C ASP A 99 -10.56 -15.17 -11.80
N GLY A 100 -9.74 -14.44 -11.04
CA GLY A 100 -9.67 -12.98 -11.07
C GLY A 100 -10.84 -12.26 -10.38
N ILE A 101 -11.72 -12.99 -9.69
CA ILE A 101 -12.86 -12.40 -8.97
C ILE A 101 -12.40 -11.72 -7.67
N THR A 102 -11.40 -12.30 -7.00
CA THR A 102 -10.87 -11.80 -5.73
C THR A 102 -9.62 -10.98 -5.94
N TYR A 103 -9.56 -9.77 -5.39
CA TYR A 103 -8.32 -9.01 -5.36
C TYR A 103 -7.43 -9.43 -4.20
N HIS A 104 -6.19 -9.74 -4.55
CA HIS A 104 -5.16 -10.11 -3.61
C HIS A 104 -4.38 -8.87 -3.21
N TYR A 105 -4.23 -8.63 -1.91
CA TYR A 105 -3.46 -7.50 -1.42
C TYR A 105 -2.71 -7.85 -0.14
N LEU A 106 -1.63 -7.10 0.08
CA LEU A 106 -0.78 -7.21 1.24
C LEU A 106 -0.62 -5.83 1.86
N THR A 107 -0.87 -5.74 3.17
CA THR A 107 -0.75 -4.50 3.94
C THR A 107 0.36 -4.60 4.97
N PHE A 108 1.03 -3.49 5.23
CA PHE A 108 1.95 -3.35 6.35
C PHE A 108 1.17 -2.89 7.58
N THR A 109 1.39 -3.56 8.70
CA THR A 109 0.68 -3.24 9.96
C THR A 109 1.01 -1.86 10.53
N ARG A 110 2.14 -1.26 10.11
CA ARG A 110 2.58 0.08 10.48
C ARG A 110 3.40 0.69 9.33
N PRO A 111 3.52 2.03 9.27
CA PRO A 111 2.83 3.04 10.08
C PRO A 111 1.37 3.23 9.65
N LEU A 112 0.56 3.76 10.57
CA LEU A 112 -0.75 4.33 10.24
C LEU A 112 -0.57 5.81 9.92
N LEU A 113 -1.10 6.24 8.78
CA LEU A 113 -0.93 7.60 8.25
C LEU A 113 -2.27 8.14 7.78
N GLU A 114 -2.61 9.34 8.24
CA GLU A 114 -3.78 10.08 7.78
C GLU A 114 -3.47 10.75 6.44
N ASP A 115 -2.51 11.66 6.43
CA ASP A 115 -1.96 12.26 5.20
C ASP A 115 -0.69 11.52 4.80
N LEU A 116 -0.57 11.22 3.50
CA LEU A 116 0.53 10.42 2.98
C LEU A 116 0.92 10.81 1.55
N ASP A 117 2.21 10.75 1.27
CA ASP A 117 2.77 10.65 -0.08
C ASP A 117 3.36 9.26 -0.22
N ALA A 118 2.67 8.34 -0.88
CA ALA A 118 3.13 6.97 -1.08
C ALA A 118 3.52 6.74 -2.54
N SER A 119 4.60 5.99 -2.78
CA SER A 119 4.90 5.49 -4.12
C SER A 119 5.32 4.03 -4.09
N VAL A 120 5.07 3.31 -5.18
CA VAL A 120 5.52 1.94 -5.39
C VAL A 120 6.03 1.80 -6.82
N ARG A 121 7.18 1.13 -6.95
CA ARG A 121 7.66 0.60 -8.23
C ARG A 121 7.14 -0.82 -8.41
N PHE A 122 6.54 -1.09 -9.56
CA PHE A 122 5.95 -2.38 -9.88
C PHE A 122 6.27 -2.79 -11.32
N ARG A 123 6.13 -4.08 -11.60
CA ARG A 123 6.11 -4.62 -12.96
C ARG A 123 5.11 -5.77 -13.01
N ILE A 124 4.40 -5.89 -14.12
CA ILE A 124 3.53 -7.02 -14.39
C ILE A 124 4.33 -8.02 -15.22
N ARG A 125 4.55 -9.23 -14.71
CA ARG A 125 5.35 -10.25 -15.42
C ARG A 125 4.52 -11.00 -16.46
N SER A 126 3.33 -11.44 -16.05
CA SER A 126 2.41 -12.26 -16.85
C SER A 126 1.02 -12.19 -16.22
N GLY A 127 0.02 -12.71 -16.93
CA GLY A 127 -1.35 -12.86 -16.45
C GLY A 127 -2.35 -12.72 -17.59
N GLU A 128 -3.37 -13.57 -17.61
CA GLU A 128 -4.34 -13.67 -18.72
C GLU A 128 -5.67 -12.97 -18.40
N ILE A 129 -6.13 -13.11 -17.15
CA ILE A 129 -7.47 -12.67 -16.74
C ILE A 129 -7.51 -11.16 -16.50
N ASP A 130 -6.85 -10.68 -15.44
CA ASP A 130 -6.68 -9.25 -15.12
C ASP A 130 -5.30 -8.99 -14.48
N PRO A 131 -4.21 -9.05 -15.28
CA PRO A 131 -2.89 -8.72 -14.77
C PRO A 131 -2.89 -7.28 -14.27
N SER A 132 -2.71 -7.08 -12.96
CA SER A 132 -2.82 -5.76 -12.35
C SER A 132 -1.83 -5.56 -11.21
N ALA A 133 -1.57 -4.30 -10.89
CA ALA A 133 -0.72 -3.90 -9.77
C ALA A 133 -1.21 -2.57 -9.23
N GLY A 134 -0.97 -2.31 -7.95
CA GLY A 134 -1.52 -1.12 -7.32
C GLY A 134 -0.95 -0.81 -5.95
N LEU A 135 -1.50 0.24 -5.35
CA LEU A 135 -1.18 0.69 -4.01
C LEU A 135 -2.48 0.83 -3.21
N LEU A 136 -2.44 0.29 -1.99
CA LEU A 136 -3.51 0.40 -1.01
C LEU A 136 -3.11 1.38 0.09
N PHE A 137 -4.07 2.13 0.60
CA PHE A 137 -3.82 3.06 1.69
C PHE A 137 -5.07 3.24 2.56
N GLN A 138 -4.83 3.62 3.82
CA GLN A 138 -5.86 3.74 4.86
C GLN A 138 -6.74 2.48 4.97
N MET A 139 -6.12 1.30 4.87
CA MET A 139 -6.81 0.04 5.08
C MET A 139 -7.12 -0.18 6.56
N ASP A 140 -8.32 -0.64 6.86
CA ASP A 140 -8.66 -1.11 8.19
C ASP A 140 -7.86 -2.39 8.54
N PRO A 141 -7.70 -2.72 9.83
CA PRO A 141 -6.95 -3.93 10.24
C PRO A 141 -7.53 -5.23 9.69
N LYS A 142 -8.81 -5.23 9.30
CA LYS A 142 -9.51 -6.39 8.73
C LYS A 142 -9.35 -6.50 7.20
N GLY A 143 -8.77 -5.50 6.55
CA GLY A 143 -8.61 -5.46 5.08
C GLY A 143 -9.92 -5.23 4.32
N THR A 144 -11.04 -4.96 4.99
CA THR A 144 -12.36 -4.86 4.38
C THR A 144 -12.70 -3.46 3.90
N SER A 145 -12.05 -2.42 4.44
CA SER A 145 -12.38 -1.03 4.12
C SER A 145 -11.12 -0.20 3.95
N GLY A 146 -11.10 0.64 2.91
CA GLY A 146 -9.95 1.49 2.59
C GLY A 146 -9.96 1.93 1.14
N TYR A 147 -8.81 2.38 0.64
CA TYR A 147 -8.65 2.89 -0.71
C TYR A 147 -7.65 2.06 -1.51
N LEU A 148 -7.93 1.93 -2.82
CA LEU A 148 -7.12 1.16 -3.76
C LEU A 148 -6.97 1.95 -5.05
N VAL A 149 -5.74 2.16 -5.48
CA VAL A 149 -5.42 2.59 -6.84
C VAL A 149 -4.70 1.45 -7.54
N ARG A 150 -5.21 1.03 -8.69
CA ARG A 150 -4.59 -0.04 -9.49
C ARG A 150 -4.40 0.39 -10.93
N VAL A 151 -3.47 -0.27 -11.59
CA VAL A 151 -3.35 -0.31 -13.04
C VAL A 151 -3.73 -1.70 -13.52
N SER A 152 -4.56 -1.79 -14.58
CA SER A 152 -4.73 -3.04 -15.33
C SER A 152 -3.81 -3.03 -16.54
N GLY A 153 -2.97 -4.06 -16.64
CA GLY A 153 -2.15 -4.33 -17.81
C GLY A 153 -2.99 -4.73 -19.03
N LYS A 154 -4.23 -5.19 -18.83
CA LYS A 154 -5.13 -5.62 -19.91
C LYS A 154 -5.85 -4.45 -20.57
N THR A 155 -6.44 -3.56 -19.79
CA THR A 155 -7.17 -2.40 -20.33
C THR A 155 -6.31 -1.16 -20.50
N GLY A 156 -5.12 -1.11 -19.87
CA GLY A 156 -4.27 0.07 -19.91
C GLY A 156 -4.89 1.26 -19.17
N GLU A 157 -5.63 0.96 -18.10
CA GLU A 157 -6.35 1.93 -17.28
C GLU A 157 -5.85 1.94 -15.86
N LEU A 158 -5.71 3.16 -15.34
CA LEU A 158 -5.54 3.44 -13.93
C LEU A 158 -6.93 3.60 -13.31
N MET A 159 -7.21 2.89 -12.23
CA MET A 159 -8.50 2.83 -11.57
C MET A 159 -8.36 3.18 -10.10
N PHE A 160 -9.18 4.11 -9.65
CA PHE A 160 -9.31 4.45 -8.25
C PHE A 160 -10.64 3.92 -7.70
N HIS A 161 -10.52 3.13 -6.64
CA HIS A 161 -11.64 2.53 -5.93
C HIS A 161 -11.55 2.83 -4.43
N TYR A 162 -12.68 2.67 -3.75
CA TYR A 162 -12.68 2.38 -2.32
C TYR A 162 -13.34 1.03 -2.07
N LEU A 163 -12.91 0.40 -0.97
CA LEU A 163 -13.53 -0.78 -0.39
C LEU A 163 -14.35 -0.32 0.81
N LEU A 164 -15.57 -0.83 0.90
CA LEU A 164 -16.44 -0.64 2.06
C LEU A 164 -17.05 -1.99 2.42
N TYR A 165 -16.64 -2.54 3.57
CA TYR A 165 -17.05 -3.87 4.04
C TYR A 165 -16.82 -4.98 2.98
N GLY A 166 -15.66 -4.96 2.33
CA GLY A 166 -15.25 -5.89 1.29
C GLY A 166 -15.88 -5.62 -0.08
N LYS A 167 -16.81 -4.67 -0.18
CA LYS A 167 -17.46 -4.31 -1.44
C LYS A 167 -16.73 -3.18 -2.12
N ARG A 168 -16.37 -3.38 -3.38
CA ARG A 168 -15.74 -2.37 -4.21
C ARG A 168 -16.74 -1.33 -4.69
N ARG A 169 -16.28 -0.08 -4.73
CA ARG A 169 -16.95 1.05 -5.34
C ARG A 169 -15.95 1.83 -6.17
N ASP A 170 -16.37 2.16 -7.38
CA ASP A 170 -15.54 2.89 -8.34
C ASP A 170 -15.62 4.38 -8.06
N VAL A 171 -14.46 5.06 -8.16
CA VAL A 171 -14.35 6.51 -7.93
C VAL A 171 -14.00 7.22 -9.22
N LYS A 172 -12.90 6.81 -9.86
CA LYS A 172 -12.38 7.47 -11.06
C LYS A 172 -11.55 6.49 -11.88
N PHE A 173 -11.56 6.69 -13.20
CA PHE A 173 -10.75 5.95 -14.16
C PHE A 173 -9.95 6.93 -15.00
N ALA A 174 -8.74 6.56 -15.38
CA ALA A 174 -7.88 7.32 -16.26
C ALA A 174 -7.17 6.39 -17.24
N LYS A 175 -7.19 6.74 -18.53
CA LYS A 175 -6.48 6.00 -19.56
C LYS A 175 -4.99 6.34 -19.50
N ILE A 176 -4.15 5.32 -19.41
CA ILE A 176 -2.69 5.48 -19.39
C ILE A 176 -2.00 4.78 -20.57
N GLY A 177 -2.75 3.98 -21.34
CA GLY A 177 -2.25 3.23 -22.49
C GLY A 177 -1.80 1.82 -22.10
N ALA A 178 -1.46 1.01 -23.11
CA ALA A 178 -1.02 -0.37 -22.90
C ALA A 178 0.32 -0.41 -22.14
N LEU A 179 0.44 -1.35 -21.20
CA LEU A 179 1.68 -1.58 -20.46
C LEU A 179 2.52 -2.65 -21.17
N GLU A 180 3.82 -2.42 -21.26
CA GLU A 180 4.77 -3.41 -21.75
C GLU A 180 5.01 -4.48 -20.66
N PRO A 181 4.76 -5.77 -20.93
CA PRO A 181 5.04 -6.83 -19.97
C PRO A 181 6.51 -6.83 -19.52
N GLY A 182 6.73 -7.03 -18.22
CA GLY A 182 8.05 -7.06 -17.59
C GLY A 182 8.68 -5.69 -17.32
N LYS A 183 8.12 -4.59 -17.84
CA LYS A 183 8.64 -3.24 -17.63
C LYS A 183 8.31 -2.71 -16.24
N TRP A 184 9.28 -2.00 -15.66
CA TRP A 184 9.10 -1.29 -14.41
C TRP A 184 8.36 0.03 -14.61
N HIS A 185 7.29 0.21 -13.85
CA HIS A 185 6.49 1.42 -13.76
C HIS A 185 6.39 1.90 -12.31
N THR A 186 5.92 3.13 -12.11
CA THR A 186 5.72 3.74 -10.79
C THR A 186 4.32 4.31 -10.65
N ILE A 187 3.63 3.95 -9.57
CA ILE A 187 2.45 4.67 -9.09
C ILE A 187 2.85 5.49 -7.88
N ALA A 188 2.44 6.75 -7.84
CA ALA A 188 2.54 7.59 -6.67
C ALA A 188 1.19 8.20 -6.32
N ILE A 189 0.89 8.29 -5.03
CA ILE A 189 -0.32 8.87 -4.48
C ILE A 189 0.10 9.95 -3.50
N SER A 190 -0.48 11.13 -3.66
CA SER A 190 -0.45 12.17 -2.63
C SER A 190 -1.86 12.37 -2.12
N ARG A 191 -2.08 12.11 -0.84
CA ARG A 191 -3.35 12.34 -0.17
C ARG A 191 -3.18 13.37 0.92
N ARG A 192 -4.05 14.38 0.88
CA ARG A 192 -4.21 15.40 1.92
C ARG A 192 -5.70 15.54 2.22
N LYS A 193 -6.11 15.10 3.42
CA LYS A 193 -7.52 15.03 3.83
C LYS A 193 -8.36 14.23 2.83
N SER A 194 -9.27 14.90 2.11
CA SER A 194 -10.15 14.32 1.10
C SER A 194 -9.60 14.42 -0.33
N VAL A 195 -8.52 15.19 -0.55
CA VAL A 195 -7.94 15.37 -1.88
C VAL A 195 -6.90 14.29 -2.10
N THR A 196 -7.10 13.50 -3.17
CA THR A 196 -6.17 12.44 -3.59
C THR A 196 -5.71 12.75 -5.01
N LYS A 197 -4.40 12.84 -5.19
CA LYS A 197 -3.74 12.94 -6.49
C LYS A 197 -3.03 11.64 -6.80
N VAL A 198 -3.09 11.20 -8.05
CA VAL A 198 -2.38 10.01 -8.49
C VAL A 198 -1.49 10.34 -9.67
N LEU A 199 -0.22 9.92 -9.58
CA LEU A 199 0.76 10.02 -10.65
C LEU A 199 1.10 8.62 -11.15
N PHE A 200 1.17 8.48 -12.47
CA PHE A 200 1.68 7.30 -13.15
C PHE A 200 2.95 7.68 -13.92
N ASP A 201 4.06 7.01 -13.62
CA ASP A 201 5.39 7.32 -14.17
C ASP A 201 5.76 8.82 -14.10
N GLY A 202 5.38 9.45 -12.99
CA GLY A 202 5.65 10.87 -12.71
C GLY A 202 4.68 11.85 -13.37
N LYS A 203 3.71 11.39 -14.17
CA LYS A 203 2.68 12.24 -14.78
C LYS A 203 1.38 12.16 -13.98
N GLU A 204 0.78 13.31 -13.66
CA GLU A 204 -0.54 13.35 -13.00
C GLU A 204 -1.59 12.70 -13.90
N ALA A 205 -2.29 11.70 -13.36
CA ALA A 205 -3.32 10.94 -14.06
C ALA A 205 -4.70 11.14 -13.42
N MET A 206 -4.78 11.50 -12.14
CA MET A 206 -6.03 11.73 -11.41
C MET A 206 -5.96 12.83 -10.37
#